data_AF-A0AAD9XXL1-F1
#
_entry.id   AF-A0AAD9XXL1-F1
#
_cell.length_a   1.000
_cell.length_b   1.000
_cell.length_c   1.000
_cell.angle_alpha   90.00
_cell.angle_beta   90.00
_cell.angle_gamma   90.00
#
_symmetry.space_group_name_H-M   'P 1'
#
loop_
_entity.id
_entity.type
_entity.pdbx_description
1 polymer ?
#
loop_
_entity_poly.entity_id
_entity_poly.type
_entity_poly.pdbx_seq_one_letter_code
_entity_poly.pdbx_strand_id
1 'polypeptide(L)'
;MMYTTLQRKTSWYDLGRNWAVSYIFNLAGCLFFAGVLSWWSNALESNTQSTYAVTQAEGRVNINWGYNFTKGIGCNWLVGLAVFMSTSCRDGFSKIAGIWIPIWAFVCLGYQHSIANFFLVPIGMFYGTNFGVGKFIYQSVIPVTLGNIVGGALMVGVALWFLYGIDGSTSGQVSGNREIKGSQSEHEGSPNGYMARTRHRLVDDNSLSADHYGGVSGGRGLDLV
;
A
#
# COMPACT_ATOMS: atom_id res chain seq x y z
N MET A 1 -1.24 6.54 2.08
CA MET A 1 -1.31 7.92 2.59
C MET A 1 -1.72 8.01 4.05
N MET A 2 -2.69 7.23 4.56
CA MET A 2 -3.06 7.32 5.99
C MET A 2 -1.86 7.14 6.94
N TYR A 3 -1.00 6.16 6.68
CA TYR A 3 0.25 5.95 7.43
C TYR A 3 1.20 7.19 7.40
N THR A 4 1.37 7.83 6.25
CA THR A 4 2.25 9.02 6.12
C THR A 4 1.63 10.27 6.75
N THR A 5 0.30 10.38 6.73
CA THR A 5 -0.44 11.42 7.45
C THR A 5 -0.28 11.27 8.97
N LEU A 6 -0.35 10.04 9.50
CA LEU A 6 -0.08 9.76 10.92
C LEU A 6 1.38 10.10 11.31
N GLN A 7 2.33 9.92 10.39
CA GLN A 7 3.72 10.35 10.56
C GLN A 7 3.95 11.86 10.35
N ARG A 8 2.89 12.66 10.14
CA ARG A 8 2.95 14.11 9.83
C ARG A 8 3.78 14.46 8.58
N LYS A 9 4.02 13.49 7.68
CA LYS A 9 4.72 13.70 6.40
C LYS A 9 3.80 14.23 5.30
N THR A 10 2.49 14.16 5.50
CA THR A 10 1.46 14.55 4.53
C THR A 10 0.30 15.22 5.27
N SER A 11 -0.29 16.28 4.71
CA SER A 11 -1.39 16.96 5.38
C SER A 11 -2.71 16.18 5.30
N TRP A 12 -3.64 16.49 6.19
CA TRP A 12 -5.01 15.96 6.14
C TRP A 12 -5.76 16.41 4.88
N TYR A 13 -5.42 17.60 4.36
CA TYR A 13 -5.97 18.11 3.11
C TYR A 13 -5.54 17.25 1.91
N ASP A 14 -4.26 16.89 1.84
CA ASP A 14 -3.73 16.05 0.76
C ASP A 14 -4.35 14.65 0.79
N LEU A 15 -4.54 14.08 1.99
CA LEU A 15 -5.23 12.81 2.17
C LEU A 15 -6.67 12.89 1.64
N GLY A 16 -7.42 13.91 2.07
CA GLY A 16 -8.81 14.12 1.66
C GLY A 16 -8.95 14.36 0.15
N ARG A 17 -8.07 15.19 -0.44
CA ARG A 17 -8.03 15.43 -1.88
C ARG A 17 -7.76 14.14 -2.66
N ASN A 18 -6.78 13.34 -2.24
CA ASN A 18 -6.45 12.09 -2.91
C ASN A 18 -7.60 11.08 -2.81
N TRP A 19 -8.25 10.98 -1.65
CA TRP A 19 -9.43 10.13 -1.48
C TRP A 19 -10.57 10.57 -2.39
N ALA A 20 -10.92 11.87 -2.40
CA ALA A 20 -12.00 12.37 -3.23
C ALA A 20 -11.74 12.14 -4.73
N VAL A 21 -10.55 12.49 -5.23
CA VAL A 21 -10.20 12.33 -6.64
C VAL A 21 -10.21 10.86 -7.05
N SER A 22 -9.54 9.99 -6.29
CA SER A 22 -9.50 8.56 -6.60
C SER A 22 -10.90 7.93 -6.57
N TYR A 23 -11.74 8.31 -5.60
CA TYR A 23 -13.09 7.78 -5.47
C TYR A 23 -13.99 8.16 -6.65
N ILE A 24 -13.92 9.41 -7.13
CA ILE A 24 -14.70 9.89 -8.27
C ILE A 24 -14.27 9.18 -9.57
N PHE A 25 -12.97 9.07 -9.84
CA PHE A 25 -12.50 8.40 -11.05
C PHE A 25 -12.74 6.89 -11.01
N ASN A 26 -12.67 6.26 -9.83
CA ASN A 26 -13.06 4.86 -9.66
C ASN A 26 -14.55 4.66 -9.94
N LEU A 27 -15.41 5.53 -9.41
CA LEU A 27 -16.85 5.50 -9.69
C LEU A 27 -17.11 5.64 -11.20
N ALA A 28 -16.52 6.65 -11.85
CA ALA A 28 -16.67 6.88 -13.28
C ALA A 28 -16.21 5.68 -14.13
N GLY A 29 -15.06 5.10 -13.78
CA GLY A 29 -14.54 3.89 -14.44
C GLY A 29 -15.45 2.69 -14.26
N CYS A 30 -15.92 2.42 -13.04
CA CYS A 30 -16.84 1.32 -12.77
C CYS A 30 -18.18 1.47 -13.53
N LEU A 31 -18.74 2.69 -13.58
CA LEU A 31 -19.96 2.97 -14.34
C LEU A 31 -19.74 2.85 -15.85
N PHE A 32 -18.58 3.28 -16.37
CA PHE A 32 -18.21 3.07 -17.76
C PHE A 32 -18.16 1.57 -18.11
N PHE A 33 -17.50 0.75 -17.28
CA PHE A 33 -17.45 -0.70 -17.48
C PHE A 33 -18.83 -1.36 -17.39
N ALA A 34 -19.64 -0.98 -16.39
CA ALA A 34 -20.98 -1.50 -16.21
C ALA A 34 -21.91 -1.12 -17.37
N GLY A 35 -21.94 0.15 -17.75
CA GLY A 35 -22.86 0.68 -18.76
C GLY A 35 -22.41 0.40 -20.18
N VAL A 36 -21.17 0.73 -20.53
CA VAL A 36 -20.68 0.65 -21.92
C VAL A 36 -20.15 -0.74 -22.24
N LEU A 37 -19.29 -1.28 -21.38
CA LEU A 37 -18.61 -2.54 -21.69
C LEU A 37 -19.38 -3.79 -21.30
N SER A 38 -20.45 -3.67 -20.51
CA SER A 38 -21.27 -4.82 -20.09
C SER A 38 -22.71 -4.73 -20.60
N TRP A 39 -23.44 -3.66 -20.29
CA TRP A 39 -24.85 -3.54 -20.67
C TRP A 39 -25.03 -3.18 -22.15
N TRP A 40 -24.38 -2.11 -22.63
CA TRP A 40 -24.48 -1.67 -24.03
C TRP A 40 -23.89 -2.68 -25.02
N SER A 41 -22.81 -3.37 -24.63
CA SER A 41 -22.20 -4.44 -25.43
C SER A 41 -23.00 -5.75 -25.45
N ASN A 42 -24.08 -5.83 -24.67
CA ASN A 42 -24.85 -7.05 -24.44
C ASN A 42 -23.99 -8.23 -23.93
N ALA A 43 -23.03 -7.97 -23.04
CA ALA A 43 -22.11 -9.00 -22.54
C ALA A 43 -22.78 -10.07 -21.65
N LEU A 44 -23.93 -9.77 -21.06
CA LEU A 44 -24.73 -10.71 -20.25
C LEU A 44 -26.00 -11.12 -21.02
N GLU A 45 -25.82 -11.69 -22.21
CA GLU A 45 -26.92 -12.06 -23.11
C GLU A 45 -27.82 -13.17 -22.53
N SER A 46 -27.25 -14.10 -21.77
CA SER A 46 -28.01 -15.21 -21.19
C SER A 46 -28.87 -14.75 -20.02
N ASN A 47 -30.13 -15.21 -19.98
CA ASN A 47 -31.04 -14.99 -18.85
C ASN A 47 -30.44 -15.41 -17.51
N THR A 48 -29.60 -16.45 -17.47
CA THR A 48 -28.93 -16.88 -16.23
C THR A 48 -27.91 -15.85 -15.76
N GLN A 49 -27.17 -15.22 -16.69
CA GLN A 49 -26.16 -14.22 -16.36
C GLN A 49 -26.80 -12.92 -15.86
N SER A 50 -27.81 -12.41 -16.58
CA SER A 50 -28.52 -11.19 -16.20
C SER A 50 -29.26 -11.36 -14.87
N THR A 51 -29.93 -12.50 -14.64
CA THR A 51 -30.58 -12.82 -13.36
C THR A 51 -29.57 -12.91 -12.21
N TYR A 52 -28.40 -13.50 -12.45
CA TYR A 52 -27.33 -13.54 -11.45
C TYR A 52 -26.84 -12.15 -11.08
N ALA A 53 -26.67 -11.25 -12.05
CA ALA A 53 -26.29 -9.86 -11.79
C ALA A 53 -27.34 -9.13 -10.93
N VAL A 54 -28.64 -9.31 -11.21
CA VAL A 54 -29.73 -8.76 -10.39
C VAL A 54 -29.67 -9.30 -8.97
N THR A 55 -29.53 -10.63 -8.82
CA THR A 55 -29.46 -11.29 -7.50
C THR A 55 -28.25 -10.79 -6.69
N GLN A 56 -27.09 -10.60 -7.34
CA GLN A 56 -25.90 -10.04 -6.68
C GLN A 56 -26.12 -8.59 -6.24
N ALA A 57 -26.79 -7.76 -7.05
CA ALA A 57 -27.07 -6.38 -6.70
C ALA A 57 -28.06 -6.28 -5.53
N GLU A 58 -29.17 -7.03 -5.58
CA GLU A 58 -30.15 -7.10 -4.50
C GLU A 58 -29.56 -7.64 -3.21
N GLY A 59 -28.74 -8.69 -3.30
CA GLY A 59 -28.00 -9.25 -2.18
C GLY A 59 -26.96 -8.31 -1.57
N ARG A 60 -26.69 -7.13 -2.15
CA ARG A 60 -25.79 -6.11 -1.59
C ARG A 60 -26.55 -4.91 -1.02
N VAL A 61 -27.70 -4.58 -1.59
CA VAL A 61 -28.50 -3.40 -1.22
C VAL A 61 -29.64 -3.72 -0.26
N ASN A 62 -30.28 -4.88 -0.39
CA ASN A 62 -31.40 -5.32 0.45
C ASN A 62 -30.94 -6.01 1.74
N ILE A 63 -29.88 -5.49 2.36
CA ILE A 63 -29.36 -5.94 3.65
C ILE A 63 -29.52 -4.81 4.67
N ASN A 64 -29.64 -5.16 5.95
CA ASN A 64 -29.56 -4.18 7.03
C ASN A 64 -28.27 -3.32 6.95
N TRP A 65 -28.45 -2.01 7.14
CA TRP A 65 -27.39 -1.01 7.08
C TRP A 65 -26.16 -1.36 7.94
N GLY A 66 -26.37 -1.86 9.17
CA GLY A 66 -25.29 -2.22 10.09
C GLY A 66 -24.47 -3.42 9.60
N TYR A 67 -25.10 -4.40 8.96
CA TYR A 67 -24.38 -5.51 8.34
C TYR A 67 -23.55 -5.03 7.15
N ASN A 68 -24.05 -4.12 6.33
CA ASN A 68 -23.27 -3.55 5.22
C ASN A 68 -22.06 -2.76 5.70
N PHE A 69 -22.20 -2.01 6.80
CA PHE A 69 -21.09 -1.33 7.44
C PHE A 69 -20.02 -2.31 7.94
N THR A 70 -20.40 -3.34 8.72
CA THR A 70 -19.46 -4.34 9.23
C THR A 70 -18.79 -5.16 8.13
N LYS A 71 -19.54 -5.53 7.08
CA LYS A 71 -18.99 -6.17 5.87
C LYS A 71 -17.98 -5.26 5.17
N GLY A 72 -18.18 -3.95 5.20
CA GLY A 72 -17.22 -2.96 4.70
C GLY A 72 -15.92 -2.92 5.51
N ILE A 73 -16.00 -3.02 6.84
CA ILE A 73 -14.82 -3.08 7.72
C ILE A 73 -13.98 -4.32 7.38
N GLY A 74 -14.59 -5.50 7.40
CA GLY A 74 -13.90 -6.76 7.11
C GLY A 74 -13.28 -6.78 5.72
N CYS A 75 -13.97 -6.22 4.73
CA CYS A 75 -13.44 -6.08 3.38
C CYS A 75 -12.12 -5.32 3.36
N ASN A 76 -12.11 -4.09 3.88
CA ASN A 76 -10.94 -3.23 3.71
C ASN A 76 -9.82 -3.55 4.70
N TRP A 77 -10.12 -4.31 5.76
CA TRP A 77 -9.09 -4.99 6.55
C TRP A 77 -8.29 -5.97 5.68
N LEU A 78 -8.97 -6.86 4.95
CA LEU A 78 -8.32 -7.84 4.09
C LEU A 78 -7.64 -7.21 2.86
N VAL A 79 -8.20 -6.13 2.30
CA VAL A 79 -7.53 -5.33 1.26
C VAL A 79 -6.26 -4.68 1.82
N GLY A 80 -6.31 -4.12 3.03
CA GLY A 80 -5.13 -3.59 3.72
C GLY A 80 -4.06 -4.66 3.93
N LEU A 81 -4.47 -5.88 4.32
CA LEU A 81 -3.58 -7.03 4.47
C LEU A 81 -2.96 -7.47 3.13
N ALA A 82 -3.73 -7.50 2.04
CA ALA A 82 -3.22 -7.81 0.69
C ALA A 82 -2.15 -6.81 0.25
N VAL A 83 -2.39 -5.51 0.46
CA VAL A 83 -1.40 -4.46 0.16
C VAL A 83 -0.16 -4.64 1.03
N PHE A 84 -0.32 -4.90 2.33
CA PHE A 84 0.81 -5.12 3.24
C PHE A 84 1.67 -6.32 2.83
N MET A 85 1.05 -7.46 2.53
CA MET A 85 1.77 -8.65 2.08
C MET A 85 2.49 -8.39 0.75
N SER A 86 1.82 -7.76 -0.21
CA SER A 86 2.44 -7.38 -1.50
C SER A 86 3.66 -6.47 -1.32
N THR A 87 3.56 -5.47 -0.43
CA THR A 87 4.69 -4.56 -0.15
C THR A 87 5.82 -5.25 0.61
N SER A 88 5.55 -6.34 1.31
CA SER A 88 6.56 -7.12 2.06
C SER A 88 7.31 -8.13 1.17
N CYS A 89 6.75 -8.45 0.01
CA CYS A 89 7.32 -9.39 -0.96
C CYS A 89 8.34 -8.70 -1.90
N ARG A 90 9.40 -9.43 -2.28
CA ARG A 90 10.42 -8.94 -3.23
C ARG A 90 10.09 -9.30 -4.68
N ASP A 91 9.68 -10.55 -4.91
CA ASP A 91 9.43 -11.09 -6.25
C ASP A 91 8.00 -10.84 -6.76
N GLY A 92 7.84 -10.82 -8.09
CA GLY A 92 6.53 -10.61 -8.71
C GLY A 92 5.52 -11.71 -8.36
N PHE A 93 5.96 -12.97 -8.35
CA PHE A 93 5.08 -14.10 -8.04
C PHE A 93 4.53 -14.04 -6.61
N SER A 94 5.38 -13.75 -5.62
CA SER A 94 4.96 -13.64 -4.22
C SER A 94 4.03 -12.44 -3.99
N LYS A 95 4.21 -11.33 -4.72
CA LYS A 95 3.26 -10.21 -4.72
C LYS A 95 1.87 -10.63 -5.23
N ILE A 96 1.82 -11.36 -6.34
CA ILE A 96 0.56 -11.85 -6.90
C ILE A 96 -0.13 -12.79 -5.91
N ALA A 97 0.58 -13.78 -5.37
CA ALA A 97 0.04 -14.71 -4.39
C ALA A 97 -0.44 -14.01 -3.10
N GLY A 98 0.35 -13.06 -2.60
CA GLY A 98 0.02 -12.26 -1.40
C GLY A 98 -1.19 -11.36 -1.59
N ILE A 99 -1.47 -10.89 -2.81
CA ILE A 99 -2.70 -10.16 -3.13
C ILE A 99 -3.87 -11.11 -3.30
N TRP A 100 -3.67 -12.24 -3.98
CA TRP A 100 -4.74 -13.14 -4.38
C TRP A 100 -5.48 -13.75 -3.17
N ILE A 101 -4.74 -14.23 -2.16
CA ILE A 101 -5.34 -14.95 -1.02
C ILE A 101 -6.33 -14.08 -0.23
N PRO A 102 -6.00 -12.85 0.23
CA PRO A 102 -6.95 -12.05 1.01
C PRO A 102 -8.11 -11.51 0.16
N ILE A 103 -7.86 -11.22 -1.14
CA ILE A 103 -8.93 -10.79 -2.05
C ILE A 103 -9.94 -11.91 -2.23
N TRP A 104 -9.46 -13.12 -2.52
CA TRP A 104 -10.30 -14.32 -2.61
C TRP A 104 -11.09 -14.55 -1.32
N ALA A 105 -10.44 -14.44 -0.17
CA ALA A 105 -11.09 -14.64 1.13
C ALA A 105 -12.25 -13.65 1.37
N PHE A 106 -12.07 -12.34 1.11
CA PHE A 106 -13.17 -11.39 1.35
C PHE A 106 -14.33 -11.60 0.37
N VAL A 107 -14.05 -12.03 -0.86
CA VAL A 107 -15.07 -12.36 -1.87
C VAL A 107 -15.89 -13.57 -1.42
N CYS A 108 -15.23 -14.64 -0.99
CA CYS A 108 -15.89 -15.86 -0.49
C CYS A 108 -16.71 -15.61 0.79
N LEU A 109 -16.23 -14.73 1.68
CA LEU A 109 -16.95 -14.33 2.88
C LEU A 109 -18.13 -13.38 2.60
N GLY A 110 -18.29 -12.90 1.36
CA GLY A 110 -19.36 -11.99 0.99
C GLY A 110 -19.24 -10.60 1.63
N TYR A 111 -18.01 -10.15 1.88
CA TYR A 111 -17.70 -8.79 2.30
C TYR A 111 -17.91 -7.79 1.15
N GLN A 112 -18.09 -6.52 1.50
CA GLN A 112 -18.46 -5.48 0.54
C GLN A 112 -17.34 -4.45 0.37
N HIS A 113 -16.97 -4.22 -0.88
CA HIS A 113 -16.02 -3.21 -1.29
C HIS A 113 -16.76 -2.09 -2.01
N SER A 114 -16.62 -0.85 -1.54
CA SER A 114 -17.29 0.34 -2.08
C SER A 114 -17.10 0.45 -3.59
N ILE A 115 -15.86 0.33 -4.08
CA ILE A 115 -15.55 0.43 -5.50
C ILE A 115 -16.11 -0.76 -6.30
N ALA A 116 -16.08 -1.98 -5.76
CA ALA A 116 -16.65 -3.13 -6.46
C ALA A 116 -18.18 -2.99 -6.58
N ASN A 117 -18.84 -2.41 -5.58
CA ASN A 117 -20.26 -2.16 -5.61
C ASN A 117 -20.66 -1.12 -6.68
N PHE A 118 -19.77 -0.19 -7.05
CA PHE A 118 -20.00 0.73 -8.18
C PHE A 118 -20.03 0.05 -9.55
N PHE A 119 -19.58 -1.20 -9.64
CA PHE A 119 -19.71 -2.02 -10.84
C PHE A 119 -20.84 -3.03 -10.69
N LEU A 120 -20.80 -3.83 -9.63
CA LEU A 120 -21.73 -4.96 -9.43
C LEU A 120 -23.19 -4.53 -9.27
N VAL A 121 -23.44 -3.44 -8.53
CA VAL A 121 -24.81 -2.97 -8.30
C VAL A 121 -25.39 -2.33 -9.57
N PRO A 122 -24.72 -1.37 -10.23
CA PRO A 122 -25.24 -0.77 -11.46
C PRO A 122 -25.50 -1.77 -12.58
N ILE A 123 -24.67 -2.81 -12.76
CA ILE A 123 -24.96 -3.86 -13.74
C ILE A 123 -26.30 -4.52 -13.44
N GLY A 124 -26.55 -4.94 -12.20
CA GLY A 124 -27.83 -5.52 -11.82
C GLY A 124 -28.99 -4.55 -12.03
N MET A 125 -28.80 -3.26 -11.72
CA MET A 125 -29.82 -2.23 -11.93
C MET A 125 -30.23 -2.11 -13.40
N PHE A 126 -29.30 -2.24 -14.35
CA PHE A 126 -29.61 -2.20 -15.78
C PHE A 126 -30.45 -3.39 -16.27
N TYR A 127 -30.43 -4.51 -15.55
CA TYR A 127 -31.23 -5.71 -15.85
C TYR A 127 -32.51 -5.82 -15.01
N GLY A 128 -32.80 -4.85 -14.13
CA GLY A 128 -34.09 -4.72 -13.45
C GLY A 128 -34.14 -5.15 -11.98
N THR A 129 -33.46 -4.41 -11.10
CA THR A 129 -33.55 -4.60 -9.63
C THR A 129 -34.80 -3.97 -9.01
N ASN A 130 -35.24 -4.49 -7.85
CA ASN A 130 -36.35 -3.95 -7.07
C ASN A 130 -36.08 -2.64 -6.27
N PHE A 131 -34.98 -1.95 -6.55
CA PHE A 131 -34.60 -0.72 -5.86
C PHE A 131 -34.05 0.35 -6.81
N GLY A 132 -34.20 1.61 -6.41
CA GLY A 132 -33.65 2.76 -7.14
C GLY A 132 -32.30 3.24 -6.59
N VAL A 133 -31.69 4.18 -7.31
CA VAL A 133 -30.37 4.79 -6.99
C VAL A 133 -30.31 5.34 -5.56
N GLY A 134 -31.40 5.96 -5.07
CA GLY A 134 -31.44 6.49 -3.70
C GLY A 134 -31.23 5.42 -2.63
N LYS A 135 -31.86 4.25 -2.79
CA LYS A 135 -31.69 3.12 -1.86
C LYS A 135 -30.29 2.51 -1.97
N PHE A 136 -29.73 2.42 -3.19
CA PHE A 136 -28.34 2.00 -3.39
C PHE A 136 -27.35 2.91 -2.64
N ILE A 137 -27.50 4.23 -2.75
CA ILE A 137 -26.62 5.19 -2.06
C ILE A 137 -26.74 5.02 -0.53
N TYR A 138 -27.97 5.01 -0.02
CA TYR A 138 -28.21 4.95 1.42
C TYR A 138 -27.83 3.63 2.08
N GLN A 139 -28.22 2.50 1.46
CA GLN A 139 -28.02 1.16 2.05
C GLN A 139 -26.66 0.54 1.71
N SER A 140 -26.02 0.91 0.60
CA SER A 140 -24.74 0.31 0.18
C SER A 140 -23.61 1.32 0.17
N VAL A 141 -23.71 2.40 -0.60
CA VAL A 141 -22.56 3.32 -0.80
C VAL A 141 -22.10 3.93 0.52
N ILE A 142 -23.00 4.54 1.30
CA ILE A 142 -22.63 5.19 2.56
C ILE A 142 -22.03 4.19 3.58
N PRO A 143 -22.76 3.13 4.02
CA PRO A 143 -22.24 2.24 5.05
C PRO A 143 -20.99 1.49 4.62
N VAL A 144 -20.92 1.02 3.37
CA VAL A 144 -19.75 0.25 2.90
C VAL A 144 -18.52 1.15 2.79
N THR A 145 -18.67 2.40 2.37
CA THR A 145 -17.55 3.36 2.29
C THR A 145 -17.03 3.71 3.67
N LEU A 146 -17.93 4.00 4.62
CA LEU A 146 -17.55 4.26 6.01
C LEU A 146 -16.86 3.03 6.61
N GLY A 147 -17.42 1.84 6.39
CA GLY A 147 -16.82 0.58 6.82
C GLY A 147 -15.44 0.38 6.21
N ASN A 148 -15.28 0.63 4.91
CA ASN A 148 -13.98 0.51 4.25
C ASN A 148 -12.96 1.51 4.84
N ILE A 149 -13.33 2.77 5.07
CA ILE A 149 -12.44 3.76 5.70
C ILE A 149 -11.97 3.24 7.06
N VAL A 150 -12.90 2.74 7.90
CA VAL A 150 -12.57 2.18 9.23
C VAL A 150 -11.67 0.96 9.10
N GLY A 151 -12.02 -0.04 8.28
CA GLY A 151 -11.22 -1.25 8.10
C GLY A 151 -9.80 -0.98 7.59
N GLY A 152 -9.67 -0.05 6.64
CA GLY A 152 -8.37 0.37 6.11
C GLY A 152 -7.54 1.15 7.13
N ALA A 153 -8.16 2.04 7.89
CA ALA A 153 -7.50 2.77 8.96
C ALA A 153 -7.02 1.85 10.09
N LEU A 154 -7.80 0.82 10.45
CA LEU A 154 -7.41 -0.15 11.47
C LEU A 154 -6.21 -1.01 11.04
N MET A 155 -6.26 -1.59 9.84
CA MET A 155 -5.16 -2.45 9.38
C MET A 155 -3.92 -1.63 9.01
N VAL A 156 -4.06 -0.61 8.18
CA VAL A 156 -2.91 0.14 7.62
C VAL A 156 -2.45 1.27 8.56
N GLY A 157 -3.39 1.91 9.26
CA GLY A 157 -3.08 3.00 10.18
C GLY A 157 -2.61 2.48 11.53
N VAL A 158 -3.41 1.64 12.18
CA VAL A 158 -3.15 1.22 13.57
C VAL A 158 -2.14 0.07 13.62
N ALA A 159 -2.35 -1.03 12.90
CA ALA A 159 -1.45 -2.19 13.01
C ALA A 159 -0.02 -1.89 12.53
N LEU A 160 0.15 -1.15 11.42
CA LEU A 160 1.48 -0.77 10.93
C LEU A 160 2.16 0.30 11.80
N TRP A 161 1.39 1.21 12.40
CA TRP A 161 1.96 2.18 13.35
C TRP A 161 2.42 1.48 14.63
N PHE A 162 1.66 0.53 15.16
CA PHE A 162 2.09 -0.25 16.33
C PHE A 162 3.34 -1.09 16.05
N LEU A 163 3.44 -1.71 14.86
CA LEU A 163 4.56 -2.59 14.52
C LEU A 163 5.83 -1.85 14.11
N TYR A 164 5.72 -0.73 13.38
CA TYR A 164 6.86 -0.05 12.76
C TYR A 164 7.02 1.42 13.17
N GLY A 165 6.07 1.98 13.92
CA GLY A 165 6.07 3.37 14.36
C GLY A 165 6.60 3.59 15.78
N ILE A 166 6.79 2.50 16.57
CA ILE A 166 7.29 2.56 17.96
C ILE A 166 8.83 2.53 18.03
N ASP A 167 9.54 2.45 16.90
CA ASP A 167 10.99 2.64 16.91
C ASP A 167 11.38 4.11 16.74
N GLY A 168 11.64 4.76 17.89
CA GLY A 168 12.78 5.69 17.99
C GLY A 168 12.54 7.19 17.90
N SER A 169 11.50 7.77 18.52
CA SER A 169 11.51 9.21 18.88
C SER A 169 12.29 9.50 20.17
N THR A 170 13.39 8.79 20.41
CA THR A 170 14.29 9.03 21.57
C THR A 170 15.75 8.91 21.17
N SER A 171 16.25 9.88 20.39
CA SER A 171 17.68 10.18 20.28
C SER A 171 17.83 11.64 19.90
N GLY A 172 18.01 12.47 20.94
CA GLY A 172 18.59 13.81 20.93
C GLY A 172 18.42 14.67 19.68
N GLN A 173 17.57 15.69 19.80
CA GLN A 173 17.89 16.95 19.15
C GLN A 173 19.36 17.28 19.40
N VAL A 174 20.07 17.50 18.31
CA VAL A 174 21.48 17.88 18.23
C VAL A 174 21.70 19.12 19.11
N SER A 175 22.12 18.89 20.35
CA SER A 175 22.85 19.86 21.16
C SER A 175 24.27 19.89 20.63
N GLY A 176 24.67 21.01 20.04
CA GLY A 176 25.98 21.14 19.44
C GLY A 176 26.16 22.42 18.67
N ASN A 177 25.98 23.55 19.37
CA ASN A 177 26.60 24.82 19.02
C ASN A 177 28.07 24.57 18.64
N ARG A 178 28.40 24.66 17.34
CA ARG A 178 29.74 25.05 16.91
C ARG A 178 29.61 26.28 16.05
N GLU A 179 29.80 27.41 16.72
CA GLU A 179 30.25 28.65 16.10
C GLU A 179 31.40 28.32 15.14
N ILE A 180 31.19 28.54 13.85
CA ILE A 180 32.29 28.68 12.90
C ILE A 180 32.87 30.07 13.16
N LYS A 181 33.88 30.13 14.04
CA LYS A 181 34.78 31.28 14.12
C LYS A 181 35.54 31.37 12.80
N GLY A 182 35.41 32.52 12.15
CA GLY A 182 36.09 32.82 10.91
C GLY A 182 37.60 32.84 11.06
N SER A 183 38.28 32.50 9.98
CA SER A 183 39.58 33.07 9.63
C SER A 183 39.48 33.61 8.21
N GLN A 184 39.25 34.91 8.10
CA GLN A 184 39.65 35.67 6.92
C GLN A 184 41.16 35.51 6.76
N SER A 185 41.62 35.22 5.54
CA SER A 185 42.95 35.60 5.09
C SER A 185 42.87 35.93 3.60
N GLU A 186 43.53 37.02 3.26
CA GLU A 186 43.36 37.84 2.06
C GLU A 186 43.75 37.12 0.76
N HIS A 187 42.98 37.37 -0.30
CA HIS A 187 43.44 37.15 -1.66
C HIS A 187 44.00 38.48 -2.20
N GLU A 188 45.30 38.68 -1.98
CA GLU A 188 46.10 39.67 -2.69
C GLU A 188 46.66 39.02 -3.98
N GLY A 189 46.68 39.78 -5.08
CA GLY A 189 46.84 39.24 -6.43
C GLY A 189 48.27 39.20 -6.99
N SER A 190 48.35 38.58 -8.18
CA SER A 190 49.39 38.69 -9.23
C SER A 190 50.64 37.77 -9.13
N PRO A 191 51.48 37.63 -10.18
CA PRO A 191 51.26 36.74 -11.34
C PRO A 191 52.51 35.87 -11.67
N ASN A 192 52.35 34.81 -12.48
CA ASN A 192 53.41 34.09 -13.23
C ASN A 192 54.65 33.54 -12.46
N GLY A 193 54.87 32.21 -12.51
CA GLY A 193 56.21 31.64 -12.57
C GLY A 193 56.49 30.37 -11.73
N TYR A 194 56.56 29.23 -12.41
CA TYR A 194 57.38 28.03 -12.13
C TYR A 194 57.21 27.15 -10.87
N MET A 195 56.86 25.88 -11.15
CA MET A 195 57.36 24.59 -10.60
C MET A 195 57.16 24.21 -9.11
N ALA A 196 56.48 23.06 -8.88
CA ALA A 196 57.11 21.87 -8.25
C ALA A 196 56.20 20.64 -8.33
N ARG A 197 56.76 19.54 -8.85
CA ARG A 197 56.17 18.19 -8.94
C ARG A 197 56.78 17.36 -7.80
N THR A 198 55.97 16.74 -6.94
CA THR A 198 56.49 15.78 -5.93
C THR A 198 55.65 14.49 -5.91
N ARG A 199 56.27 13.37 -6.29
CA ARG A 199 55.80 11.98 -6.10
C ARG A 199 56.50 11.37 -4.88
N HIS A 200 55.84 10.52 -4.09
CA HIS A 200 56.42 9.50 -3.20
C HIS A 200 55.30 8.45 -2.92
N ARG A 201 55.33 7.19 -3.40
CA ARG A 201 56.10 5.95 -3.09
C ARG A 201 55.70 5.25 -1.77
N LEU A 202 55.27 3.99 -1.93
CA LEU A 202 54.81 2.93 -1.00
C LEU A 202 55.75 2.61 0.19
N VAL A 203 55.16 2.16 1.31
CA VAL A 203 55.74 1.18 2.27
C VAL A 203 54.59 0.35 2.88
N ASP A 204 54.59 -0.96 2.65
CA ASP A 204 53.90 -1.98 3.45
C ASP A 204 54.81 -2.37 4.61
N ASP A 205 54.27 -2.52 5.82
CA ASP A 205 54.93 -3.26 6.91
C ASP A 205 53.90 -4.18 7.59
N ASN A 206 54.24 -5.47 7.63
CA ASN A 206 53.55 -6.57 8.29
C ASN A 206 54.48 -7.13 9.39
N SER A 207 53.93 -7.95 10.31
CA SER A 207 54.61 -8.72 11.39
C SER A 207 54.71 -7.98 12.75
N LEU A 208 54.40 -8.49 13.95
CA LEU A 208 54.24 -9.81 14.60
C LEU A 208 53.22 -9.64 15.76
N SER A 209 52.41 -10.60 16.22
CA SER A 209 52.83 -11.75 17.04
C SER A 209 51.72 -12.81 17.19
N ALA A 210 52.16 -14.08 17.23
CA ALA A 210 51.44 -15.35 17.44
C ALA A 210 50.80 -15.45 18.86
N ASP A 211 49.97 -16.42 19.27
CA ASP A 211 50.02 -17.89 19.11
C ASP A 211 48.73 -18.55 19.67
N HIS A 212 48.52 -19.82 19.27
CA HIS A 212 47.76 -20.90 19.92
C HIS A 212 46.21 -20.89 19.99
N TYR A 213 45.57 -21.78 19.21
CA TYR A 213 45.00 -23.07 19.65
C TYR A 213 44.76 -23.99 18.44
N GLY A 214 45.05 -25.29 18.60
CA GLY A 214 45.07 -26.33 17.54
C GLY A 214 43.71 -26.59 16.89
N GLY A 215 43.66 -27.04 15.63
CA GLY A 215 43.81 -28.47 15.23
C GLY A 215 42.50 -29.21 15.55
N VAL A 216 41.71 -29.70 14.59
CA VAL A 216 41.98 -30.93 13.84
C VAL A 216 41.14 -31.00 12.54
N SER A 217 41.84 -31.46 11.50
CA SER A 217 41.46 -31.95 10.17
C SER A 217 40.23 -32.87 10.09
N GLY A 218 39.51 -32.82 8.96
CA GLY A 218 38.68 -33.93 8.51
C GLY A 218 37.74 -33.63 7.36
N GLY A 219 38.26 -33.37 6.16
CA GLY A 219 37.45 -33.32 4.94
C GLY A 219 36.84 -34.67 4.56
N ARG A 220 35.69 -34.63 3.90
CA ARG A 220 35.30 -35.51 2.78
C ARG A 220 33.98 -34.98 2.20
N GLY A 221 34.04 -34.53 0.95
CA GLY A 221 32.84 -34.36 0.14
C GLY A 221 32.19 -35.72 -0.14
N LEU A 222 30.90 -35.69 -0.46
CA LEU A 222 30.22 -36.73 -1.20
C LEU A 222 28.94 -36.13 -1.81
N ASP A 223 28.83 -36.36 -3.11
CA ASP A 223 27.75 -36.01 -4.02
C ASP A 223 26.44 -36.79 -3.74
N LEU A 224 25.36 -36.30 -4.38
CA LEU A 224 24.15 -37.03 -4.81
C LEU A 224 23.25 -37.67 -3.73
N VAL A 225 22.05 -37.11 -3.54
CA VAL A 225 20.75 -37.58 -4.10
C VAL A 225 19.79 -36.39 -4.16
#